data_AF-A0A2N3V0V4-F1
#
_entry.id   AF-A0A2N3V0V4-F1
#
_cell.length_a   1.000
_cell.length_b   1.000
_cell.length_c   1.000
_cell.angle_alpha   90.00
_cell.angle_beta   90.00
_cell.angle_gamma   90.00
#
_symmetry.space_group_name_H-M   'P 1'
#
loop_
_entity.id
_entity.type
_entity.pdbx_description
1 polymer ?
#
loop_
_entity_poly.entity_id
_entity_poly.type
_entity_poly.pdbx_seq_one_letter_code
_entity_poly.pdbx_strand_id
1 'polypeptide(L)'
;MIDIYTLFSHLKSCPEYFFQCPPLNRGQVSHTEVLLMDMYRKVHGDFSVADAALPTLVNLWQNGENQLVSMQVGCWLFHHPFFAGKPEWIIPIDDFLNDDLEALSAYVQAREWVEDEDRAEEFIRLALNRCEVTPAGETALEAADRLEALDTLKRQAVLRGSQASYDRIREIRRKMAEQKAREAANVYGRE
;
A
#
# COMPACT_ATOMS: atom_id res chain seq x y z
N MET A 1 4.00 21.60 8.96
CA MET A 1 3.24 21.49 7.69
C MET A 1 4.23 21.32 6.55
N ILE A 2 3.92 20.45 5.60
CA ILE A 2 4.79 20.11 4.46
C ILE A 2 3.99 20.32 3.16
N ASP A 3 4.64 20.91 2.16
CA ASP A 3 4.05 20.98 0.82
C ASP A 3 4.17 19.60 0.15
N ILE A 4 3.05 19.05 -0.31
CA ILE A 4 2.99 17.72 -0.93
C ILE A 4 3.88 17.63 -2.17
N TYR A 5 4.05 18.72 -2.92
CA TYR A 5 4.89 18.73 -4.13
C TYR A 5 6.36 18.46 -3.81
N THR A 6 6.83 18.87 -2.62
CA THR A 6 8.21 18.58 -2.18
C THR A 6 8.43 17.09 -1.95
N LEU A 7 7.44 16.41 -1.35
CA LEU A 7 7.47 14.96 -1.15
C LEU A 7 7.30 14.21 -2.48
N PHE A 8 6.49 14.73 -3.38
CA PHE A 8 6.32 14.16 -4.72
C PHE A 8 7.61 14.22 -5.53
N SER A 9 8.27 15.38 -5.54
CA SER A 9 9.59 15.52 -6.18
C SER A 9 10.63 14.60 -5.56
N HIS A 10 10.61 14.44 -4.23
CA HIS A 10 11.52 13.54 -3.52
C HIS A 10 11.25 12.09 -3.88
N LEU A 11 10.00 11.62 -3.78
CA LEU A 11 9.61 10.25 -4.14
C LEU A 11 9.94 9.93 -5.60
N LYS A 12 9.65 10.85 -6.53
CA LYS A 12 9.98 10.68 -7.95
C LYS A 12 11.48 10.62 -8.26
N SER A 13 12.31 11.12 -7.35
CA SER A 13 13.77 11.02 -7.45
C SER A 13 14.34 9.75 -6.82
N CYS A 14 13.50 8.76 -6.48
CA CYS A 14 13.92 7.48 -5.94
C CYS A 14 14.99 6.81 -6.84
N PRO A 15 16.20 6.57 -6.32
CA PRO A 15 17.26 5.96 -7.11
C PRO A 15 16.93 4.53 -7.56
N GLU A 16 17.38 4.15 -8.76
CA GLU A 16 17.09 2.83 -9.36
C GLU A 16 17.52 1.64 -8.47
N TYR A 17 18.52 1.81 -7.62
CA TYR A 17 18.99 0.75 -6.73
C TYR A 17 17.97 0.38 -5.63
N PHE A 18 17.03 1.25 -5.28
CA PHE A 18 15.92 0.94 -4.37
C PHE A 18 14.86 0.01 -5.00
N PHE A 19 14.95 -0.24 -6.30
CA PHE A 19 14.12 -1.24 -6.98
C PHE A 19 14.80 -2.61 -7.08
N GLN A 20 16.00 -2.74 -6.52
CA GLN A 20 16.72 -4.00 -6.49
C GLN A 20 16.38 -4.75 -5.21
N CYS A 21 15.83 -5.95 -5.35
CA CYS A 21 15.69 -6.88 -4.25
C CYS A 21 16.68 -8.04 -4.43
N PRO A 22 17.93 -7.92 -3.96
CA PRO A 22 18.87 -9.04 -3.97
C PRO A 22 18.24 -10.28 -3.33
N PRO A 23 18.58 -11.49 -3.81
CA PRO A 23 18.03 -12.71 -3.27
C PRO A 23 18.31 -12.79 -1.77
N LEU A 24 17.25 -13.12 -1.05
CA LEU A 24 17.27 -13.34 0.38
C LEU A 24 18.10 -14.59 0.71
N ASN A 25 19.33 -14.40 1.16
CA ASN A 25 20.22 -15.47 1.60
C ASN A 25 20.06 -15.74 3.10
N ARG A 26 19.57 -16.93 3.46
CA ARG A 26 19.38 -17.31 4.88
C ARG A 26 20.68 -17.12 5.67
N GLY A 27 20.58 -16.40 6.80
CA GLY A 27 21.71 -16.10 7.68
C GLY A 27 22.46 -14.80 7.34
N GLN A 28 22.03 -14.07 6.31
CA GLN A 28 22.51 -12.72 6.02
C GLN A 28 21.43 -11.69 6.32
N VAL A 29 21.85 -10.50 6.74
CA VAL A 29 21.00 -9.32 6.88
C VAL A 29 20.49 -8.94 5.48
N SER A 30 19.18 -8.78 5.32
CA SER A 30 18.62 -8.42 4.02
C SER A 30 18.91 -6.95 3.67
N HIS A 31 18.96 -6.61 2.38
CA HIS A 31 19.14 -5.22 1.96
C HIS A 31 18.04 -4.31 2.52
N THR A 32 16.78 -4.76 2.46
CA THR A 32 15.61 -4.05 3.01
C THR A 32 15.75 -3.82 4.51
N GLU A 33 16.23 -4.79 5.27
CA GLU A 33 16.46 -4.66 6.72
C GLU A 33 17.45 -3.54 7.07
N VAL A 34 18.55 -3.43 6.33
CA VAL A 34 19.52 -2.34 6.52
C VAL A 34 18.87 -0.99 6.25
N LEU A 35 18.11 -0.88 5.15
CA LEU A 35 17.43 0.37 4.79
C LEU A 35 16.38 0.79 5.83
N LEU A 36 15.59 -0.16 6.33
CA LEU A 36 14.59 0.09 7.37
C LEU A 36 15.26 0.59 8.65
N MET A 37 16.32 -0.07 9.09
CA MET A 37 17.04 0.30 10.31
C MET A 37 17.70 1.68 10.20
N ASP A 38 18.35 1.99 9.08
CA ASP A 38 18.94 3.31 8.85
C ASP A 38 17.87 4.40 8.77
N MET A 39 16.73 4.11 8.13
CA MET A 39 15.58 5.02 8.07
C MET A 39 15.02 5.26 9.48
N TYR A 40 14.79 4.23 10.28
CA TYR A 40 14.31 4.38 11.66
C TYR A 40 15.26 5.21 12.52
N ARG A 41 16.57 5.01 12.43
CA ARG A 41 17.55 5.83 13.15
C ARG A 41 17.51 7.30 12.71
N LYS A 42 17.33 7.56 11.42
CA LYS A 42 17.18 8.92 10.91
C LYS A 42 15.88 9.59 11.38
N VAL A 43 14.76 8.86 11.33
CA VAL A 43 13.47 9.33 11.84
C VAL A 43 13.58 9.57 13.34
N HIS A 44 14.19 8.66 14.10
CA HIS A 44 14.47 8.85 15.52
C HIS A 44 15.30 10.11 15.79
N GLY A 45 16.24 10.45 14.90
CA GLY A 45 17.18 11.55 15.05
C GLY A 45 18.42 11.19 15.87
N ASP A 46 18.58 9.91 16.23
CA ASP A 46 19.75 9.39 16.93
C ASP A 46 20.25 8.14 16.22
N PHE A 47 21.43 8.24 15.60
CA PHE A 47 22.08 7.12 14.92
C PHE A 47 22.75 6.13 15.89
N SER A 48 22.84 6.47 17.17
CA SER A 48 23.39 5.62 18.23
C SER A 48 22.33 4.86 19.02
N VAL A 49 21.04 5.06 18.70
CA VAL A 49 19.94 4.33 19.34
C VAL A 49 20.12 2.82 19.15
N ALA A 50 19.94 2.08 20.24
CA ALA A 50 20.05 0.62 20.23
C ALA A 50 18.88 -0.01 19.48
N ASP A 51 19.13 -1.11 18.77
CA ASP A 51 18.13 -1.83 17.97
C ASP A 51 16.91 -2.24 18.80
N ALA A 52 17.09 -2.54 20.08
CA ALA A 52 16.00 -2.90 21.00
C ALA A 52 14.99 -1.77 21.26
N ALA A 53 15.32 -0.51 20.91
CA ALA A 53 14.44 0.64 21.00
C ALA A 53 13.79 0.99 19.64
N LEU A 54 14.12 0.27 18.57
CA LEU A 54 13.51 0.41 17.24
C LEU A 54 12.47 -0.70 17.01
N PRO A 55 11.56 -0.54 16.02
CA PRO A 55 10.61 -1.57 15.66
C PRO A 55 11.31 -2.89 15.36
N THR A 56 10.72 -3.98 15.85
CA THR A 56 11.22 -5.32 15.54
C THR A 56 10.83 -5.64 14.11
N LEU A 57 11.82 -5.93 13.25
CA LEU A 57 11.55 -6.32 11.88
C LEU A 57 10.92 -7.70 11.85
N VAL A 58 9.62 -7.75 11.57
CA VAL A 58 8.90 -9.01 11.51
C VAL A 58 9.16 -9.66 10.16
N ASN A 59 9.97 -10.72 10.19
CA ASN A 59 10.04 -11.80 9.20
C ASN A 59 9.91 -11.38 7.73
N LEU A 60 10.72 -10.40 7.30
CA LEU A 60 10.84 -9.91 5.91
C LEU A 60 10.97 -11.04 4.86
N TRP A 61 11.41 -12.23 5.29
CA TRP A 61 11.53 -13.45 4.50
C TRP A 61 10.20 -14.04 4.01
N GLN A 62 9.08 -13.64 4.60
CA GLN A 62 7.74 -14.07 4.18
C GLN A 62 7.11 -13.08 3.19
N ASN A 63 7.66 -11.88 3.08
CA ASN A 63 7.14 -10.83 2.21
C ASN A 63 7.47 -11.15 0.76
N GLY A 64 6.52 -10.87 -0.13
CA GLY A 64 6.76 -10.94 -1.57
C GLY A 64 7.77 -9.89 -2.02
N GLU A 65 8.45 -10.13 -3.15
CA GLU A 65 9.43 -9.19 -3.72
C GLU A 65 8.83 -7.79 -3.92
N ASN A 66 7.60 -7.70 -4.44
CA ASN A 66 6.91 -6.43 -4.65
C ASN A 66 6.71 -5.62 -3.35
N GLN A 67 6.39 -6.31 -2.26
CA GLN A 67 6.22 -5.68 -0.94
C GLN A 67 7.56 -5.21 -0.40
N LEU A 68 8.60 -6.03 -0.49
CA LEU A 68 9.95 -5.65 -0.07
C LEU A 68 10.44 -4.41 -0.83
N VAL A 69 10.26 -4.37 -2.15
CA VAL A 69 10.63 -3.20 -2.96
C VAL A 69 9.76 -1.99 -2.62
N SER A 70 8.46 -2.16 -2.36
CA SER A 70 7.59 -1.06 -1.91
C SER A 70 8.06 -0.49 -0.57
N MET A 71 8.50 -1.34 0.38
CA MET A 71 9.10 -0.90 1.63
C MET A 71 10.41 -0.13 1.41
N GLN A 72 11.25 -0.56 0.46
CA GLN A 72 12.48 0.17 0.09
C GLN A 72 12.16 1.57 -0.48
N VAL A 73 11.16 1.68 -1.35
CA VAL A 73 10.65 2.98 -1.83
C VAL A 73 10.11 3.83 -0.66
N GLY A 74 9.43 3.20 0.31
CA GLY A 74 9.03 3.85 1.56
C GLY A 74 10.22 4.37 2.36
N CYS A 75 11.29 3.58 2.51
CA CYS A 75 12.53 4.01 3.16
C CYS A 75 13.11 5.25 2.48
N TRP A 76 13.07 5.32 1.14
CA TRP A 76 13.46 6.51 0.40
C TRP A 76 12.59 7.72 0.74
N LEU A 77 11.25 7.58 0.73
CA LEU A 77 10.34 8.67 1.10
C LEU A 77 10.65 9.23 2.51
N PHE A 78 10.76 8.35 3.50
CA PHE A 78 11.02 8.74 4.88
C PHE A 78 12.46 9.21 5.13
N HIS A 79 13.35 9.04 4.15
CA HIS A 79 14.66 9.69 4.18
C HIS A 79 14.59 11.21 3.91
N HIS A 80 13.45 11.73 3.45
CA HIS A 80 13.26 13.16 3.28
C HIS A 80 13.47 13.91 4.62
N PRO A 81 14.14 15.09 4.64
CA PRO A 81 14.44 15.82 5.87
C PRO A 81 13.22 16.16 6.74
N PHE A 82 12.03 16.21 6.14
CA PHE A 82 10.77 16.41 6.86
C PHE A 82 10.53 15.38 7.97
N PHE A 83 10.93 14.12 7.79
CA PHE A 83 10.68 13.04 8.75
C PHE A 83 11.78 12.89 9.80
N ALA A 84 12.91 13.58 9.66
CA ALA A 84 14.03 13.44 10.58
C ALA A 84 13.73 14.02 11.98
N GLY A 85 14.24 13.34 13.01
CA GLY A 85 14.19 13.79 14.42
C GLY A 85 12.79 13.79 15.04
N LYS A 86 11.95 12.84 14.66
CA LYS A 86 10.57 12.62 15.10
C LYS A 86 10.37 11.17 15.54
N PRO A 87 10.92 10.78 16.71
CA PRO A 87 10.78 9.42 17.22
C PRO A 87 9.31 8.98 17.38
N GLU A 88 8.39 9.92 17.59
CA GLU A 88 6.95 9.66 17.66
C GLU A 88 6.35 9.12 16.35
N TRP A 89 7.01 9.31 15.20
CA TRP A 89 6.55 8.82 13.91
C TRP A 89 7.07 7.43 13.55
N ILE A 90 7.97 6.85 14.36
CA ILE A 90 8.56 5.54 14.08
C ILE A 90 7.48 4.46 13.97
N ILE A 91 6.57 4.38 14.93
CA ILE A 91 5.49 3.38 14.91
C ILE A 91 4.50 3.62 13.77
N PRO A 92 3.97 4.84 13.55
CA PRO A 92 3.15 5.12 12.36
C PRO A 92 3.79 4.76 11.01
N ILE A 93 5.10 4.99 10.89
CA ILE A 93 5.87 4.64 9.68
C ILE A 93 6.03 3.13 9.56
N ASP A 94 6.30 2.42 10.66
CA ASP A 94 6.37 0.97 10.69
C ASP A 94 5.01 0.34 10.31
N ASP A 95 3.90 0.85 10.83
CA ASP A 95 2.55 0.41 10.47
C ASP A 95 2.26 0.65 8.98
N PHE A 96 2.68 1.80 8.43
CA PHE A 96 2.56 2.06 6.99
C PHE A 96 3.34 1.02 6.17
N LEU A 97 4.60 0.76 6.54
CA LEU A 97 5.48 -0.13 5.79
C LEU A 97 5.04 -1.59 5.87
N ASN A 98 4.56 -2.03 7.03
CA ASN A 98 4.17 -3.41 7.25
C ASN A 98 2.71 -3.67 6.86
N ASP A 99 1.76 -2.86 7.34
CA ASP A 99 0.34 -3.16 7.15
C ASP A 99 -0.20 -2.58 5.83
N ASP A 100 0.00 -1.28 5.60
CA ASP A 100 -0.59 -0.62 4.43
C ASP A 100 0.05 -1.11 3.14
N LEU A 101 1.39 -1.19 3.09
CA LEU A 101 2.08 -1.69 1.91
C LEU A 101 1.90 -3.18 1.69
N GLU A 102 1.69 -4.00 2.73
CA GLU A 102 1.30 -5.41 2.52
C GLU A 102 -0.01 -5.48 1.73
N ALA A 103 -1.04 -4.76 2.20
CA ALA A 103 -2.36 -4.77 1.57
C ALA A 103 -2.32 -4.21 0.14
N LEU A 104 -1.56 -3.13 -0.08
CA LEU A 104 -1.45 -2.47 -1.38
C LEU A 104 -0.59 -3.24 -2.39
N SER A 105 0.43 -3.98 -1.92
CA SER A 105 1.35 -4.72 -2.80
C SER A 105 0.67 -5.85 -3.57
N ALA A 106 -0.56 -6.23 -3.20
CA ALA A 106 -1.39 -7.15 -3.97
C ALA A 106 -2.00 -6.52 -5.25
N TYR A 107 -2.03 -5.18 -5.35
CA TYR A 107 -2.73 -4.44 -6.40
C TYR A 107 -1.86 -3.42 -7.13
N VAL A 108 -0.79 -2.93 -6.49
CA VAL A 108 0.10 -1.91 -7.03
C VAL A 108 1.52 -2.43 -7.04
N GLN A 109 2.19 -2.35 -8.20
CA GLN A 109 3.59 -2.69 -8.35
C GLN A 109 4.48 -1.57 -7.80
N ALA A 110 5.61 -1.93 -7.21
CA ALA A 110 6.47 -0.98 -6.51
C ALA A 110 6.97 0.17 -7.40
N ARG A 111 7.13 -0.07 -8.71
CA ARG A 111 7.49 0.98 -9.68
C ARG A 111 6.38 2.01 -9.89
N GLU A 112 5.12 1.59 -9.78
CA GLU A 112 3.97 2.51 -9.96
C GLU A 112 3.96 3.60 -8.90
N TRP A 113 4.50 3.35 -7.68
CA TRP A 113 4.66 4.38 -6.66
C TRP A 113 5.49 5.59 -7.08
N VAL A 114 6.30 5.46 -8.13
CA VAL A 114 7.17 6.52 -8.65
C VAL A 114 6.77 6.95 -10.06
N GLU A 115 6.32 6.00 -10.89
CA GLU A 115 6.01 6.23 -12.29
C GLU A 115 4.57 6.73 -12.53
N ASP A 116 3.60 6.29 -11.71
CA ASP A 116 2.20 6.67 -11.81
C ASP A 116 1.87 7.82 -10.83
N GLU A 117 1.28 8.90 -11.33
CA GLU A 117 1.06 10.10 -10.52
C GLU A 117 0.01 9.88 -9.42
N ASP A 118 -1.06 9.16 -9.71
CA ASP A 118 -2.11 8.87 -8.73
C ASP A 118 -1.58 7.91 -7.66
N ARG A 119 -0.78 6.91 -8.03
CA ARG A 119 -0.16 5.97 -7.06
C ARG A 119 0.87 6.68 -6.21
N ALA A 120 1.71 7.54 -6.79
CA ALA A 120 2.65 8.35 -6.04
C ALA A 120 1.94 9.27 -5.03
N GLU A 121 0.84 9.92 -5.42
CA GLU A 121 0.06 10.75 -4.50
C GLU A 121 -0.62 9.92 -3.41
N GLU A 122 -1.21 8.76 -3.74
CA GLU A 122 -1.78 7.84 -2.76
C GLU A 122 -0.75 7.45 -1.70
N PHE A 123 0.44 7.03 -2.13
CA PHE A 123 1.53 6.60 -1.26
C PHE A 123 1.93 7.70 -0.27
N ILE A 124 2.14 8.92 -0.76
CA ILE A 124 2.52 10.07 0.07
C ILE A 124 1.39 10.43 1.04
N ARG A 125 0.15 10.51 0.57
CA ARG A 125 -0.99 10.89 1.40
C ARG A 125 -1.26 9.85 2.48
N LEU A 126 -1.12 8.57 2.18
CA LEU A 126 -1.28 7.49 3.16
C LEU A 126 -0.18 7.56 4.23
N ALA A 127 1.07 7.75 3.84
CA ALA A 127 2.19 7.93 4.77
C ALA A 127 2.00 9.15 5.69
N LEU A 128 1.56 10.29 5.14
CA LEU A 128 1.26 11.49 5.92
C LEU A 128 0.07 11.28 6.85
N ASN A 129 -0.99 10.61 6.38
CA ASN A 129 -2.17 10.30 7.16
C ASN A 129 -1.83 9.42 8.38
N ARG A 130 -0.96 8.41 8.23
CA ARG A 130 -0.45 7.61 9.35
C ARG A 130 0.28 8.46 10.39
N CYS A 131 1.06 9.45 9.94
CA CYS A 131 1.74 10.40 10.82
C CYS A 131 0.85 11.55 11.32
N GLU A 132 -0.46 11.51 11.05
CA GLU A 132 -1.43 12.57 11.39
C GLU A 132 -1.05 13.97 10.84
N VAL A 133 -0.41 14.00 9.66
CA VAL A 133 0.04 15.24 9.01
C VAL A 133 -0.93 15.65 7.91
N THR A 134 -1.50 16.85 8.04
CA THR A 134 -2.21 17.52 6.94
C THR A 134 -1.22 18.26 6.02
N PRO A 135 -1.28 18.06 4.69
CA PRO A 135 -0.49 18.83 3.73
C PRO A 135 -0.73 20.34 3.86
N ALA A 136 0.29 21.13 3.54
CA ALA A 136 0.20 22.59 3.58
C ALA A 136 -0.82 23.10 2.55
N GLY A 137 -1.73 23.97 2.99
CA GLY A 137 -2.77 24.55 2.12
C GLY A 137 -4.06 23.73 2.05
N GLU A 138 -4.14 22.59 2.74
CA GLU A 138 -5.34 21.76 2.84
C GLU A 138 -5.90 21.80 4.27
N THR A 139 -7.21 21.67 4.39
CA THR A 139 -7.89 21.30 5.64
C THR A 139 -7.81 19.78 5.85
N ALA A 140 -8.01 19.32 7.09
CA ALA A 140 -8.05 17.88 7.39
C ALA A 140 -9.12 17.15 6.57
N LEU A 141 -10.26 17.80 6.31
CA LEU A 141 -11.34 17.24 5.47
C LEU A 141 -10.90 17.12 4.01
N GLU A 142 -10.31 18.17 3.44
CA GLU A 142 -9.80 18.13 2.06
C GLU A 142 -8.74 17.05 1.88
N ALA A 143 -7.82 16.90 2.84
CA ALA A 143 -6.79 15.87 2.79
C ALA A 143 -7.39 14.45 2.83
N ALA A 144 -8.39 14.22 3.69
CA ALA A 144 -9.09 12.95 3.78
C ALA A 144 -9.89 12.63 2.50
N ASP A 145 -10.64 13.60 1.98
CA ASP A 145 -11.40 13.46 0.73
C ASP A 145 -10.48 13.12 -0.45
N ARG A 146 -9.30 13.74 -0.50
CA ARG A 146 -8.28 13.45 -1.54
C ARG A 146 -7.72 12.04 -1.44
N LEU A 147 -7.37 11.59 -0.23
CA LEU A 147 -6.90 10.22 -0.01
C LEU A 147 -7.98 9.20 -0.37
N GLU A 148 -9.24 9.46 0.01
CA GLU A 148 -10.37 8.60 -0.32
C GLU A 148 -10.58 8.43 -1.83
N ALA A 149 -10.36 9.50 -2.62
CA ALA A 149 -10.47 9.45 -4.07
C ALA A 149 -9.39 8.57 -4.75
N LEU A 150 -8.23 8.44 -4.11
CA LEU A 150 -7.07 7.71 -4.64
C LEU A 150 -6.99 6.25 -4.17
N ASP A 151 -7.67 5.93 -3.07
CA ASP A 151 -7.63 4.66 -2.34
C ASP A 151 -7.86 3.43 -3.25
N THR A 152 -6.77 2.71 -3.49
CA THR A 152 -6.72 1.45 -4.22
C THR A 152 -7.57 0.39 -3.56
N LEU A 153 -7.43 0.21 -2.24
CA LEU A 153 -8.10 -0.87 -1.52
C LEU A 153 -9.62 -0.70 -1.57
N LYS A 154 -10.09 0.53 -1.41
CA LYS A 154 -11.50 0.89 -1.59
C LYS A 154 -11.97 0.64 -3.02
N ARG A 155 -11.20 1.08 -4.03
CA ARG A 155 -11.51 0.81 -5.45
C ARG A 155 -11.63 -0.69 -5.72
N GLN A 156 -10.71 -1.49 -5.21
CA GLN A 156 -10.71 -2.95 -5.36
C GLN A 156 -11.88 -3.62 -4.63
N ALA A 157 -12.25 -3.13 -3.44
CA ALA A 157 -13.43 -3.60 -2.73
C ALA A 157 -14.73 -3.36 -3.52
N VAL A 158 -14.89 -2.18 -4.12
CA VAL A 158 -16.05 -1.85 -4.98
C VAL A 158 -16.13 -2.76 -6.21
N LEU A 159 -15.00 -3.01 -6.87
CA LEU A 159 -14.93 -3.92 -8.02
C LEU A 159 -15.34 -5.35 -7.65
N ARG A 160 -14.81 -5.88 -6.53
CA ARG A 160 -15.18 -7.21 -6.03
C ARG A 160 -16.67 -7.32 -5.69
N GLY A 161 -17.22 -6.30 -5.01
CA GLY A 161 -18.65 -6.23 -4.69
C GLY A 161 -19.54 -6.19 -5.93
N SER A 162 -19.10 -5.46 -6.96
CA SER A 162 -19.80 -5.38 -8.24
C SER A 162 -19.78 -6.72 -8.97
N GLN A 163 -18.62 -7.38 -9.05
CA GLN A 163 -18.49 -8.70 -9.67
C GLN A 163 -19.37 -9.76 -8.98
N ALA A 164 -19.36 -9.80 -7.65
CA ALA A 164 -20.22 -10.70 -6.89
C ALA A 164 -21.72 -10.46 -7.16
N SER A 165 -22.11 -9.21 -7.41
CA SER A 165 -23.50 -8.86 -7.76
C SER A 165 -23.85 -9.32 -9.18
N TYR A 166 -22.95 -9.14 -10.15
CA TYR A 166 -23.12 -9.64 -11.51
C TYR A 166 -23.23 -11.17 -11.57
N ASP A 167 -22.40 -11.90 -10.81
CA ASP A 167 -22.42 -13.37 -10.78
C ASP A 167 -23.72 -13.90 -10.16
N ARG A 168 -24.25 -13.25 -9.12
CA ARG A 168 -25.57 -13.57 -8.56
C ARG A 168 -26.68 -13.38 -9.59
N ILE A 169 -26.68 -12.26 -10.33
CA ILE A 169 -27.68 -12.01 -11.37
C ILE A 169 -27.58 -13.06 -12.49
N ARG A 170 -26.37 -13.44 -12.89
CA ARG A 170 -26.14 -14.49 -13.89
C ARG A 170 -26.71 -15.85 -13.43
N GLU A 171 -26.46 -16.22 -12.18
CA GLU A 171 -26.96 -17.48 -11.62
C GLU A 171 -28.49 -17.50 -11.50
N ILE A 172 -29.11 -16.37 -11.12
CA ILE A 172 -30.57 -16.24 -11.10
C ILE A 172 -31.14 -16.42 -12.52
N ARG A 173 -30.53 -15.79 -13.53
CA ARG A 173 -30.96 -15.94 -14.93
C ARG A 173 -30.82 -17.39 -15.42
N ARG A 174 -29.73 -18.08 -15.06
CA ARG A 174 -29.52 -19.50 -15.39
C ARG A 174 -30.62 -20.37 -14.79
N LYS A 175 -30.90 -20.21 -13.49
CA LYS A 175 -31.96 -20.97 -12.80
C LYS A 175 -33.35 -20.71 -13.41
N MET A 176 -33.68 -19.46 -13.75
CA MET A 176 -34.94 -19.13 -14.40
C MET A 176 -35.06 -19.77 -15.80
N ALA A 177 -33.97 -19.82 -16.57
CA ALA A 177 -33.97 -20.47 -17.88
C ALA A 177 -34.13 -21.99 -17.77
N GLU A 178 -33.44 -22.63 -16.83
CA GLU A 178 -33.57 -24.07 -16.57
C GLU A 178 -34.97 -24.45 -16.10
N GLN A 179 -35.57 -23.64 -15.23
CA GLN A 179 -36.94 -23.86 -14.78
C GLN A 179 -37.94 -23.76 -15.94
N LYS A 180 -37.84 -22.71 -16.77
CA LYS A 180 -38.69 -22.57 -17.96
C LYS A 180 -38.54 -23.74 -18.94
N ALA A 181 -37.32 -24.23 -19.16
CA ALA A 181 -37.07 -25.37 -20.03
C ALA A 181 -37.72 -26.65 -19.48
N ARG A 182 -37.65 -26.89 -18.17
CA ARG A 182 -38.30 -28.03 -17.50
C ARG A 182 -39.82 -27.95 -17.56
N GLU A 183 -40.38 -26.77 -17.34
CA GLU A 183 -41.83 -26.54 -17.42
C GLU A 183 -42.35 -26.77 -18.85
N ALA A 184 -41.65 -26.27 -19.87
CA ALA A 184 -42.00 -26.51 -21.28
C ALA A 184 -41.93 -28.00 -21.67
N ALA A 185 -40.92 -28.73 -21.19
CA ALA A 185 -40.79 -30.17 -21.44
C ALA A 185 -41.91 -30.99 -20.76
N ASN A 186 -42.33 -30.59 -19.56
CA ASN A 186 -43.43 -31.26 -18.84
C ASN A 186 -44.82 -31.01 -19.46
N VAL A 187 -45.02 -29.88 -20.14
CA VAL A 187 -46.27 -29.59 -20.85
C VAL A 187 -46.40 -30.46 -22.11
N TYR A 188 -45.30 -30.69 -22.83
CA TYR A 188 -45.30 -31.47 -24.08
C TYR A 188 -45.37 -33.01 -23.86
N GLY A 189 -45.07 -33.49 -22.65
CA GLY A 189 -45.17 -34.91 -22.30
C GLY A 189 -46.54 -35.36 -21.77
N ARG A 190 -47.57 -34.50 -21.82
CA ARG A 190 -48.91 -34.73 -21.26
C ARG A 190 -50.03 -34.84 -22.30
N GLU A 191 -49.70 -34.82 -23.59
CA GLU A 191 -50.58 -35.16 -24.72
C GLU A 191 -50.25 -36.55 -25.26
#